data_AF-A0A838P747-F1
#
_entry.id   AF-A0A838P747-F1
#
_cell.length_a   1.000
_cell.length_b   1.000
_cell.length_c   1.000
_cell.angle_alpha   90.00
_cell.angle_beta   90.00
_cell.angle_gamma   90.00
#
_symmetry.space_group_name_H-M   'P 1'
#
loop_
_entity.id
_entity.type
_entity.pdbx_description
1 polymer ?
#
loop_
_entity_poly.entity_id
_entity_poly.type
_entity_poly.pdbx_seq_one_letter_code
_entity_poly.pdbx_strand_id
1 'polypeptide(L)'
;MFKWVRENIPKEEVIASFNPALVHLYTGHKTIFPDHPTDNWGEWARPGVRYLVFTPWHREPAFSRPGGTYQIVYQSRNQNLRVVDLDPKRVETVK
;
A
#
# COMPACT_ATOMS: atom_id res chain seq x y z
N MET A 1 8.03 -1.17 -13.38
CA MET A 1 7.31 -1.67 -12.19
C MET A 1 6.53 -0.57 -11.50
N PHE A 2 7.16 0.40 -10.85
CA PHE A 2 6.46 1.33 -9.97
C PHE A 2 5.86 2.59 -10.63
N LYS A 3 5.82 2.65 -11.97
CA LYS A 3 5.29 3.83 -12.70
C LYS A 3 3.89 4.20 -12.21
N TRP A 4 3.01 3.20 -12.13
CA TRP A 4 1.63 3.41 -11.67
C TRP A 4 1.59 3.98 -10.24
N VAL A 5 2.35 3.38 -9.31
CA VAL A 5 2.45 3.87 -7.92
C VAL A 5 2.92 5.32 -7.87
N ARG A 6 3.96 5.66 -8.63
CA ARG A 6 4.53 7.02 -8.66
C ARG A 6 3.54 8.07 -9.17
N GLU A 7 2.69 7.70 -10.12
CA GLU A 7 1.80 8.62 -10.86
C GLU A 7 0.38 8.67 -10.32
N ASN A 8 -0.08 7.68 -9.56
CA ASN A 8 -1.47 7.55 -9.12
C ASN A 8 -1.66 7.63 -7.61
N ILE A 9 -0.59 7.59 -6.81
CA ILE A 9 -0.64 7.77 -5.36
C ILE A 9 -0.14 9.19 -5.02
N PRO A 10 -0.91 9.98 -4.24
CA PRO A 10 -0.46 11.29 -3.76
C PRO A 10 0.86 11.19 -2.98
N LYS A 11 1.72 12.20 -3.09
CA LYS A 11 3.08 12.15 -2.50
C LYS A 11 3.07 12.21 -0.97
N GLU A 12 2.00 12.77 -0.42
CA GLU A 12 1.75 12.95 0.99
C GLU A 12 1.35 11.64 1.68
N GLU A 13 0.87 10.66 0.91
CA GLU A 13 0.44 9.36 1.42
C GLU A 13 1.64 8.46 1.77
N VAL A 14 1.49 7.73 2.88
CA VAL A 14 2.47 6.75 3.34
C VAL A 14 2.15 5.39 2.71
N ILE A 15 3.16 4.77 2.11
CA ILE A 15 3.04 3.46 1.49
C ILE A 15 3.64 2.38 2.39
N ALA A 16 2.84 1.38 2.76
CA ALA A 16 3.37 0.15 3.33
C ALA A 16 3.92 -0.77 2.23
N SER A 17 5.06 -1.40 2.47
CA SER A 17 5.62 -2.43 1.59
C SER A 17 6.60 -3.35 2.32
N PHE A 18 6.66 -4.62 1.92
CA PHE A 18 7.69 -5.56 2.39
C PHE A 18 9.10 -5.22 1.87
N ASN A 19 9.21 -4.31 0.88
CA ASN A 19 10.49 -3.71 0.48
C ASN A 19 10.37 -2.18 0.42
N PRO A 20 10.34 -1.52 1.59
CA PRO A 20 10.05 -0.09 1.68
C PRO A 20 11.14 0.77 1.03
N ALA A 21 12.41 0.34 1.09
CA ALA A 21 13.52 1.03 0.44
C ALA A 21 13.36 1.04 -1.09
N LEU A 22 13.03 -0.11 -1.69
CA LEU A 22 12.80 -0.22 -3.12
C LEU A 22 11.63 0.67 -3.57
N VAL A 23 10.50 0.63 -2.87
CA VAL A 23 9.36 1.48 -3.21
C VAL A 23 9.71 2.96 -3.07
N HIS A 24 10.42 3.37 -2.02
CA HIS A 24 10.85 4.75 -1.82
C HIS A 24 11.76 5.22 -2.97
N LEU A 25 12.82 4.49 -3.28
CA LEU A 25 13.79 4.86 -4.32
C LEU A 25 13.15 5.06 -5.69
N TYR A 26 12.15 4.24 -6.04
CA TYR A 26 11.50 4.29 -7.36
C TYR A 26 10.29 5.23 -7.45
N THR A 27 9.76 5.70 -6.31
CA THR A 27 8.49 6.46 -6.30
C THR A 27 8.55 7.78 -5.54
N GLY A 28 9.54 7.96 -4.67
CA GLY A 28 9.70 9.14 -3.80
C GLY A 28 8.73 9.22 -2.63
N HIS A 29 7.87 8.22 -2.40
CA HIS A 29 6.94 8.23 -1.25
C HIS A 29 7.64 7.90 0.05
N LYS A 30 7.10 8.40 1.17
CA LYS A 30 7.44 7.86 2.49
C LYS A 30 6.94 6.42 2.55
N THR A 31 7.80 5.51 3.01
CA THR A 31 7.48 4.09 3.08
C THR A 31 7.71 3.53 4.47
N ILE A 32 6.91 2.53 4.82
CA ILE A 32 7.06 1.77 6.06
C ILE A 32 6.99 0.27 5.78
N PHE A 33 7.56 -0.52 6.68
CA PHE A 33 7.38 -1.97 6.66
C PHE A 33 6.04 -2.34 7.33
N PRO A 34 5.21 -3.20 6.71
CA PRO A 34 3.99 -3.71 7.33
C PRO A 34 4.34 -4.86 8.28
N ASP A 35 4.66 -4.53 9.53
CA ASP A 35 4.91 -5.54 10.57
C ASP A 35 3.58 -6.00 11.18
N HIS A 36 3.18 -7.25 10.93
CA HIS A 36 1.97 -7.89 11.46
C HIS A 36 0.68 -7.00 11.43
N PRO A 37 0.26 -6.51 10.25
CA PRO A 37 -0.82 -5.52 10.13
C PRO A 37 -2.20 -6.03 10.60
N THR A 38 -2.41 -7.35 10.61
CA THR A 38 -3.63 -7.98 11.13
C THR A 38 -3.69 -7.98 12.65
N ASP A 39 -2.53 -8.13 13.31
CA ASP A 39 -2.42 -8.28 14.76
C ASP A 39 -2.36 -6.92 15.47
N ASN A 40 -1.94 -5.86 14.76
CA ASN A 40 -1.76 -4.53 15.33
C ASN A 40 -2.29 -3.39 14.44
N TRP A 41 -3.52 -3.53 13.95
CA TRP A 41 -4.17 -2.56 13.07
C TRP A 41 -4.21 -1.13 13.65
N GLY A 42 -4.38 -0.99 14.97
CA GLY A 42 -4.46 0.32 15.64
C GLY A 42 -3.17 1.13 15.55
N GLU A 43 -2.02 0.51 15.81
CA GLU A 43 -0.70 1.14 15.64
C GLU A 43 -0.36 1.34 14.17
N TRP A 44 -0.80 0.43 13.31
CA TRP A 44 -0.55 0.51 11.88
C TRP A 44 -1.37 1.57 11.14
N ALA A 45 -2.57 1.90 11.63
CA ALA A 45 -3.41 2.96 11.06
C ALA A 45 -2.98 4.37 11.48
N ARG A 46 -2.25 4.50 12.60
CA ARG A 46 -1.78 5.79 13.15
C ARG A 46 -0.94 6.66 12.17
N PRO A 47 -0.03 6.10 11.36
CA PRO A 47 0.74 6.88 10.40
C PRO A 47 -0.06 7.35 9.18
N GLY A 48 -1.35 7.00 9.08
CA GLY A 48 -2.19 7.33 7.92
C GLY A 48 -1.93 6.44 6.71
N VAL A 49 -1.50 5.18 6.93
CA VAL A 49 -1.20 4.23 5.86
C VAL A 49 -2.48 3.90 5.09
N ARG A 50 -2.55 4.33 3.83
CA ARG A 50 -3.67 4.05 2.93
C ARG A 50 -3.35 2.99 1.88
N TYR A 51 -2.10 2.92 1.43
CA TYR A 51 -1.71 2.04 0.35
C TYR A 51 -0.72 0.99 0.80
N LEU A 52 -0.97 -0.25 0.40
CA LEU A 52 -0.06 -1.38 0.55
C LEU A 52 0.43 -1.83 -0.83
N VAL A 53 1.75 -1.74 -1.04
CA VAL A 53 2.43 -2.14 -2.27
C VAL A 53 3.14 -3.46 -2.04
N PHE A 54 2.56 -4.50 -2.63
CA PHE A 54 3.15 -5.83 -2.67
C PHE A 54 4.14 -5.91 -3.84
N THR A 55 5.37 -6.33 -3.52
CA THR A 55 6.40 -6.71 -4.51
C THR A 55 6.79 -8.17 -4.28
N PRO A 56 5.87 -9.14 -4.39
CA PRO A 56 6.13 -10.50 -4.00
C PRO A 56 7.06 -11.19 -5.01
N TRP A 57 8.02 -11.94 -4.49
CA TRP A 57 8.72 -12.96 -5.26
C TRP A 57 7.88 -14.26 -5.36
N HIS A 58 6.97 -14.48 -4.40
CA HIS A 58 6.06 -15.63 -4.30
C HIS A 58 4.65 -15.16 -3.92
N ARG A 59 3.63 -16.01 -4.07
CA ARG A 59 2.23 -15.63 -3.80
C ARG A 59 2.03 -15.35 -2.29
N GLU A 60 1.95 -14.08 -1.92
CA GLU A 60 1.58 -13.66 -0.56
C GLU A 60 0.13 -14.07 -0.22
N PRO A 61 -0.16 -14.39 1.05
CA PRO A 61 -1.52 -14.67 1.50
C PRO A 61 -2.44 -13.47 1.26
N ALA A 62 -3.75 -13.74 1.20
CA ALA A 62 -4.74 -12.68 1.07
C ALA A 62 -4.64 -11.73 2.27
N PHE A 63 -4.33 -10.46 2.01
CA PHE A 63 -4.40 -9.42 3.02
C PHE A 63 -5.85 -9.21 3.43
N SER A 64 -6.15 -9.27 4.73
CA SER A 64 -7.45 -8.92 5.27
C SER A 64 -7.32 -7.70 6.18
N ARG A 65 -8.12 -6.66 5.92
CA ARG A 65 -8.25 -5.50 6.83
C ARG A 65 -9.24 -5.90 7.93
N PRO A 66 -8.85 -5.95 9.22
CA PRO A 66 -9.79 -6.17 10.30
C PRO A 66 -10.91 -5.11 10.28
N GLY A 67 -12.16 -5.55 10.19
CA GLY A 67 -13.34 -4.67 10.25
C GLY A 67 -13.54 -3.72 9.07
N GLY A 68 -12.85 -3.93 7.93
CA GLY A 68 -12.96 -3.02 6.78
C GLY A 68 -12.83 -3.69 5.42
N THR A 69 -13.10 -2.91 4.37
CA THR A 69 -12.93 -3.33 2.98
C THR A 69 -11.59 -2.84 2.45
N TYR A 70 -10.97 -3.62 1.56
CA TYR A 70 -9.83 -3.18 0.76
C TYR A 70 -10.17 -3.33 -0.73
N GLN A 71 -9.43 -2.64 -1.58
CA GLN A 71 -9.55 -2.73 -3.03
C GLN A 71 -8.18 -2.92 -3.67
N ILE A 72 -8.05 -3.86 -4.61
CA ILE A 72 -6.87 -3.92 -5.48
C ILE A 72 -7.06 -2.84 -6.55
N VAL A 73 -6.27 -1.77 -6.47
CA VAL A 73 -6.35 -0.64 -7.41
C VAL A 73 -5.39 -0.79 -8.59
N TYR A 74 -4.37 -1.63 -8.44
CA TYR A 74 -3.46 -1.97 -9.53
C TYR A 74 -2.88 -3.37 -9.37
N GLN A 75 -2.77 -4.08 -10.48
CA GLN A 75 -2.05 -5.34 -10.58
C GLN A 75 -1.27 -5.37 -11.89
N SER A 76 0.06 -5.50 -11.80
CA SER A 76 0.89 -5.66 -12.99
C SER A 76 0.72 -7.05 -13.59
N ARG A 77 0.76 -7.14 -14.92
CA ARG A 77 0.66 -8.42 -15.64
C ARG A 77 1.94 -9.26 -15.56
N ASN A 78 3.10 -8.60 -15.53
CA ASN A 78 4.40 -9.27 -15.75
C ASN A 78 5.43 -9.07 -14.62
N GLN A 79 5.12 -8.25 -13.59
CA GLN A 79 6.11 -7.78 -12.61
C GLN A 79 5.69 -8.08 -11.17
N ASN A 80 4.65 -8.91 -10.98
CA ASN A 80 4.06 -9.30 -9.69
C ASN A 80 3.71 -8.15 -8.73
N LEU A 81 3.76 -6.90 -9.19
CA LEU A 81 3.36 -5.73 -8.41
C LEU A 81 1.85 -5.74 -8.21
N ARG A 82 1.41 -5.61 -6.96
CA ARG A 82 0.01 -5.38 -6.59
C ARG A 82 -0.09 -4.21 -5.64
N VAL A 83 -1.05 -3.34 -5.87
CA VAL A 83 -1.34 -2.19 -5.01
C VAL A 83 -2.74 -2.35 -4.45
N VAL A 84 -2.83 -2.26 -3.13
CA VAL A 84 -4.07 -2.36 -2.38
C VAL A 84 -4.35 -1.01 -1.73
N ASP A 85 -5.53 -0.45 -2.00
CA ASP A 85 -6.11 0.64 -1.21
C ASP A 85 -6.84 0.01 -0.02
N LEU A 86 -6.38 0.38 1.16
CA LEU A 86 -6.85 -0.12 2.43
C LEU A 86 -8.04 0.68 2.95
N ASP A 87 -8.30 1.86 2.38
CA ASP A 87 -9.40 2.73 2.77
C ASP A 87 -10.10 3.38 1.55
N PRO A 88 -10.73 2.58 0.67
CA PRO A 88 -11.35 3.08 -0.56
C PRO A 88 -12.52 4.04 -0.32
N LYS A 89 -13.08 4.08 0.90
CA LYS A 89 -14.17 5.00 1.29
C LYS A 89 -13.67 6.39 1.69
N ARG A 90 -12.35 6.57 1.86
CA ARG A 90 -11.74 7.87 2.13
C ARG A 90 -11.73 8.67 0.83
N VAL A 91 -12.86 9.34 0.57
CA VAL A 91 -12.97 10.35 -0.47
C VAL A 91 -12.17 11.56 0.00
N GLU A 92 -11.16 11.97 -0.76
CA GLU A 92 -10.45 13.22 -0.52
C GLU A 92 -11.47 14.36 -0.59
N THR A 93 -11.82 14.92 0.57
CA THR A 93 -12.59 16.16 0.61
C THR A 93 -11.62 17.25 0.23
N VAL A 94 -11.49 17.51 -1.08
CA VAL A 94 -10.77 18.67 -1.60
C VAL A 94 -11.50 19.90 -1.06
N LYS A 95 -10.83 20.65 -0.17
CA LYS A 95 -11.18 22.03 0.14
C LYS A 95 -10.50 22.97 -0.85
#